data_AF-A0A2D6BQ18-F1
#
_entry.id   AF-A0A2D6BQ18-F1
#
_cell.length_a   1.000
_cell.length_b   1.000
_cell.length_c   1.000
_cell.angle_alpha   90.00
_cell.angle_beta   90.00
_cell.angle_gamma   90.00
#
_symmetry.space_group_name_H-M   'P 1'
#
loop_
_entity.id
_entity.type
_entity.pdbx_description
1 polymer ?
#
loop_
_entity_poly.entity_id
_entity_poly.type
_entity_poly.pdbx_seq_one_letter_code
_entity_poly.pdbx_strand_id
1 'polypeptide(L)'
;MSREPLDDHLRRFYDAQEVDPTVLERLKQLAALENEGAGPGARAKRSPRGRLVMAAAALAALVLVALFVPGLRDGGSGGPEALAGSILREIALNHSKNLTVEFAAVGYPRLREQMAELDFSLRAPRRTPGGDLHMLGGRYCSIQGRLAAQIKLEDERGRV
;
A
#
# COMPACT_ATOMS: atom_id res chain seq x y z
N MET A 1 16.29 -1.30 -27.15
CA MET A 1 16.45 -0.90 -25.73
C MET A 1 15.50 -1.75 -24.91
N SER A 2 16.03 -2.78 -24.27
CA SER A 2 15.25 -3.80 -23.55
C SER A 2 14.75 -3.20 -22.24
N ARG A 3 13.42 -3.19 -22.02
CA ARG A 3 12.83 -2.79 -20.74
C ARG A 3 13.07 -3.92 -19.74
N GLU A 4 14.01 -3.73 -18.84
CA GLU A 4 14.21 -4.65 -17.74
C GLU A 4 12.95 -4.61 -16.85
N PRO A 5 12.37 -5.78 -16.47
CA PRO A 5 11.20 -5.82 -15.60
C PRO A 5 11.51 -5.12 -14.28
N LEU A 6 10.60 -4.26 -13.83
CA LEU A 6 10.73 -3.48 -12.59
C LEU A 6 11.07 -4.37 -11.37
N ASP A 7 10.56 -5.60 -11.38
CA ASP A 7 10.80 -6.58 -10.31
C ASP A 7 12.29 -6.98 -10.21
N ASP A 8 12.97 -7.13 -11.35
CA ASP A 8 14.41 -7.47 -11.40
C ASP A 8 15.29 -6.31 -10.96
N HIS A 9 14.80 -5.07 -11.10
CA HIS A 9 15.47 -3.88 -10.58
C HIS A 9 15.34 -3.79 -9.06
N LEU A 10 14.12 -4.00 -8.53
CA LEU A 10 13.87 -3.92 -7.09
C LEU A 10 14.63 -5.00 -6.32
N ARG A 11 14.68 -6.22 -6.85
CA ARG A 11 15.37 -7.33 -6.20
C ARG A 11 16.86 -7.06 -6.04
N ARG A 12 17.53 -6.62 -7.11
CA ARG A 12 18.96 -6.23 -7.05
C ARG A 12 19.23 -5.08 -6.08
N PHE A 13 18.31 -4.11 -5.99
CA PHE A 13 18.48 -2.97 -5.10
C PHE A 13 18.49 -3.38 -3.62
N TYR A 14 17.60 -4.30 -3.21
CA TYR A 14 17.55 -4.76 -1.82
C TYR A 14 18.58 -5.84 -1.50
N ASP A 15 18.94 -6.70 -2.47
CA ASP A 15 20.01 -7.68 -2.29
C ASP A 15 21.39 -7.01 -2.11
N ALA A 16 21.56 -5.78 -2.63
CA ALA A 16 22.77 -4.99 -2.46
C ALA A 16 22.87 -4.28 -1.09
N GLN A 17 21.84 -4.37 -0.24
CA GLN A 17 21.84 -3.75 1.08
C GLN A 17 22.13 -4.80 2.15
N GLU A 18 23.34 -4.80 2.70
CA GLU A 18 23.67 -5.64 3.85
C GLU A 18 23.17 -4.99 5.15
N VAL A 19 22.51 -5.79 5.98
CA VAL A 19 22.03 -5.34 7.29
C VAL A 19 23.21 -5.24 8.25
N ASP A 20 23.37 -4.06 8.85
CA ASP A 20 24.45 -3.76 9.78
C ASP A 20 24.52 -4.81 10.92
N PRO A 21 25.63 -5.55 11.05
CA PRO A 21 25.74 -6.66 11.99
C PRO A 21 25.60 -6.21 13.45
N THR A 22 25.90 -4.95 13.74
CA THR A 22 25.75 -4.34 15.07
C THR A 22 24.27 -4.18 15.43
N VAL A 23 23.41 -3.89 14.45
CA VAL A 23 21.95 -3.83 14.64
C VAL A 23 21.39 -5.23 14.89
N LEU A 24 21.91 -6.23 14.19
CA LEU A 24 21.50 -7.63 14.36
C LEU A 24 21.85 -8.16 15.77
N GLU A 25 23.05 -7.85 16.27
CA GLU A 25 23.45 -8.24 17.63
C GLU A 25 22.66 -7.49 18.71
N ARG A 26 22.34 -6.21 18.48
CA ARG A 26 21.47 -5.44 19.38
C ARG A 26 20.06 -6.03 19.47
N LEU A 27 19.51 -6.52 18.36
CA LEU A 27 18.21 -7.20 18.33
C LEU A 27 18.24 -8.52 19.08
N LYS A 28 19.32 -9.32 18.94
CA LYS A 28 19.50 -10.55 19.71
C LYS A 28 19.60 -10.29 21.22
N GLN A 29 20.29 -9.23 21.61
CA GLN A 29 20.39 -8.83 23.03
C GLN A 29 19.04 -8.41 23.61
N LEU A 30 18.23 -7.67 22.85
CA LEU A 30 16.88 -7.28 23.28
C LEU A 30 15.96 -8.51 23.44
N ALA A 31 16.05 -9.48 22.52
CA ALA A 31 15.30 -10.73 22.62
C ALA A 31 15.76 -11.62 23.79
N ALA A 32 17.05 -11.55 24.18
CA ALA A 32 17.56 -12.25 25.35
C ALA A 32 17.10 -11.59 26.67
N LEU A 33 17.00 -10.25 26.70
CA LEU A 33 16.51 -9.50 27.85
C LEU A 33 15.02 -9.73 28.13
N GLU A 34 14.20 -9.98 27.11
CA GLU A 34 12.79 -10.36 27.28
C GLU A 34 12.60 -11.73 27.97
N ASN A 35 13.60 -12.62 27.90
CA ASN A 35 13.51 -13.96 28.49
C ASN A 35 13.85 -14.03 30.00
N GLU A 36 14.47 -12.99 30.57
CA GLU A 36 14.91 -12.99 32.00
C GLU A 36 13.84 -12.41 32.97
N GLY A 37 12.69 -11.95 32.46
CA GLY A 37 11.69 -11.17 33.22
C GLY A 37 10.63 -11.92 34.04
N ALA A 38 10.69 -13.25 34.19
CA ALA A 38 9.60 -14.03 34.82
C ALA A 38 9.95 -14.52 36.25
N GLY A 39 9.92 -13.62 37.23
CA GLY A 39 9.97 -13.94 38.66
C GLY A 39 8.66 -14.53 39.23
N PRO A 40 8.68 -15.21 40.39
CA PRO A 40 7.74 -16.30 40.71
C PRO A 40 6.49 -15.82 41.49
N GLY A 41 5.29 -16.20 41.01
CA GLY A 41 4.02 -15.92 41.67
C GLY A 41 3.00 -17.08 41.58
N ALA A 42 2.57 -17.54 42.76
CA ALA A 42 1.40 -18.39 43.05
C ALA A 42 1.42 -19.88 42.60
N ARG A 43 1.84 -20.75 43.53
CA ARG A 43 1.66 -22.21 43.48
C ARG A 43 0.18 -22.61 43.56
N ALA A 44 -0.43 -22.94 42.43
CA ALA A 44 -1.54 -23.88 42.37
C ALA A 44 -1.03 -25.25 41.88
N LYS A 45 -1.24 -26.31 42.67
CA LYS A 45 -0.93 -27.69 42.30
C LYS A 45 -1.84 -28.11 41.14
N ARG A 46 -1.39 -27.88 39.90
CA ARG A 46 -2.01 -28.39 38.67
C ARG A 46 -1.09 -29.42 38.03
N SER A 47 -1.67 -30.57 37.71
CA SER A 47 -1.00 -31.78 37.22
C SER A 47 -0.17 -31.50 35.95
N PRO A 48 0.97 -32.20 35.75
CA PRO A 48 1.93 -31.91 34.67
C PRO A 48 1.33 -32.06 33.27
N ARG A 49 0.30 -32.91 33.12
CA ARG A 49 -0.43 -33.09 31.86
C ARG A 49 -1.27 -31.87 31.47
N GLY A 50 -1.86 -31.17 32.44
CA GLY A 50 -2.66 -29.96 32.17
C GLY A 50 -1.81 -28.74 31.76
N ARG A 51 -0.55 -28.69 32.20
CA ARG A 51 0.39 -27.61 31.84
C ARG A 51 0.88 -27.73 30.40
N LEU A 52 1.17 -28.95 29.94
CA LEU A 52 1.60 -29.20 28.56
C LEU A 52 0.46 -28.91 27.56
N VAL A 53 -0.77 -29.30 27.91
CA VAL A 53 -1.95 -29.04 27.09
C VAL A 53 -2.29 -27.54 27.06
N MET A 54 -2.20 -26.82 28.18
CA MET A 54 -2.40 -25.36 28.18
C MET A 54 -1.30 -24.60 27.45
N ALA A 55 -0.04 -25.00 27.57
CA ALA A 55 1.07 -24.36 26.85
C ALA A 55 0.95 -24.58 25.34
N ALA A 56 0.60 -25.80 24.91
CA ALA A 56 0.34 -26.10 23.50
C ALA A 56 -0.89 -25.33 22.98
N ALA A 57 -1.96 -25.21 23.77
CA ALA A 57 -3.15 -24.46 23.40
C ALA A 57 -2.88 -22.94 23.28
N ALA A 58 -2.06 -22.37 24.17
CA ALA A 58 -1.66 -20.96 24.10
C ALA A 58 -0.78 -20.67 22.88
N LEU A 59 0.16 -21.57 22.56
CA LEU A 59 1.00 -21.46 21.37
C LEU A 59 0.18 -21.58 20.08
N ALA A 60 -0.75 -22.55 20.04
CA ALA A 60 -1.66 -22.73 18.91
C ALA A 60 -2.57 -21.50 18.72
N ALA A 61 -3.07 -20.90 19.81
CA ALA A 61 -3.87 -19.68 19.76
C ALA A 61 -3.06 -18.48 19.25
N LEU A 62 -1.81 -18.31 19.67
CA LEU A 62 -0.92 -17.25 19.18
C LEU A 62 -0.58 -17.42 17.69
N VAL A 63 -0.33 -18.65 17.25
CA VAL A 63 -0.13 -18.96 15.82
C VAL A 63 -1.41 -18.65 15.04
N LEU A 64 -2.59 -19.06 15.52
CA LEU A 64 -3.86 -18.72 14.87
C LEU A 64 -4.09 -17.21 14.80
N VAL A 65 -3.80 -16.46 15.86
CA VAL A 65 -3.92 -14.98 15.86
C VAL A 65 -2.95 -14.36 14.86
N ALA A 66 -1.71 -14.82 14.78
CA ALA A 66 -0.73 -14.37 13.77
C ALA A 66 -1.12 -14.77 12.34
N LEU A 67 -1.82 -15.89 12.15
CA LEU A 67 -2.28 -16.36 10.84
C LEU A 67 -3.57 -15.65 10.36
N PHE A 68 -4.41 -15.16 11.27
CA PHE A 68 -5.76 -14.66 10.96
C PHE A 68 -6.00 -13.16 11.23
N VAL A 69 -5.06 -12.44 11.87
CA VAL A 69 -5.15 -10.98 12.04
C VAL A 69 -4.33 -10.28 10.94
N PRO A 70 -4.97 -9.66 9.93
CA PRO A 70 -4.28 -8.87 8.92
C PRO A 70 -3.77 -7.59 9.59
N GLY A 71 -2.46 -7.49 9.79
CA GLY A 71 -1.81 -6.35 10.45
C GLY A 71 -0.67 -6.73 11.39
N LEU A 72 -0.63 -7.98 11.88
CA LEU A 72 0.49 -8.49 12.70
C LEU A 72 1.62 -9.11 11.86
N ARG A 73 1.40 -9.33 10.56
CA ARG A 73 2.38 -9.93 9.63
C ARG A 73 3.26 -8.92 8.91
N ASP A 74 2.78 -7.71 8.69
CA ASP A 74 3.53 -6.66 8.00
C ASP A 74 4.25 -5.78 9.03
N GLY A 75 5.41 -6.27 9.48
CA GLY A 75 6.33 -5.54 10.37
C GLY A 75 7.05 -4.35 9.72
N GLY A 76 6.52 -3.74 8.65
CA GLY A 76 7.17 -2.58 8.05
C GLY A 76 6.67 -2.23 6.65
N SER A 77 5.51 -1.57 6.54
CA SER A 77 5.08 -0.88 5.30
C SER A 77 3.83 -0.01 5.48
N GLY A 78 3.44 0.37 6.70
CA GLY A 78 2.26 1.21 6.95
C GLY A 78 2.50 2.72 6.80
N GLY A 79 3.60 3.13 6.16
CA GLY A 79 4.01 4.53 6.06
C GLY A 79 3.30 5.31 4.94
N PRO A 80 3.25 6.65 5.02
CA PRO A 80 2.71 7.51 3.95
C PRO A 80 3.31 7.25 2.57
N GLU A 81 4.58 6.83 2.51
CA GLU A 81 5.30 6.51 1.26
C GLU A 81 4.79 5.23 0.60
N ALA A 82 4.48 4.19 1.39
CA ALA A 82 3.91 2.95 0.89
C ALA A 82 2.49 3.18 0.33
N LEU A 83 1.70 4.03 1.00
CA LEU A 83 0.39 4.46 0.52
C LEU A 83 0.49 5.30 -0.76
N ALA A 84 1.44 6.23 -0.84
CA ALA A 84 1.67 7.01 -2.05
C ALA A 84 2.08 6.09 -3.21
N GLY A 85 2.95 5.11 -2.95
CA GLY A 85 3.38 4.12 -3.92
C GLY A 85 2.24 3.23 -4.44
N SER A 86 1.34 2.80 -3.55
CA SER A 86 0.16 2.01 -3.95
C SER A 86 -0.80 2.84 -4.81
N ILE A 87 -1.07 4.10 -4.44
CA ILE A 87 -1.88 5.04 -5.21
C ILE A 87 -1.29 5.25 -6.61
N LEU A 88 0.00 5.54 -6.72
CA LEU A 88 0.66 5.79 -8.00
C LEU A 88 0.61 4.55 -8.91
N ARG A 89 0.80 3.36 -8.34
CA ARG A 89 0.71 2.09 -9.09
C ARG A 89 -0.71 1.88 -9.63
N GLU A 90 -1.73 2.17 -8.82
CA GLU A 90 -3.12 2.07 -9.23
C GLU A 90 -3.47 3.07 -10.35
N ILE A 91 -3.01 4.31 -10.24
CA ILE A 91 -3.16 5.34 -11.29
C ILE A 91 -2.52 4.86 -12.59
N ALA A 92 -1.30 4.32 -12.55
CA ALA A 92 -0.60 3.83 -13.73
C ALA A 92 -1.33 2.66 -14.40
N LEU A 93 -1.82 1.69 -13.61
CA LEU A 93 -2.60 0.56 -14.12
C LEU A 93 -3.93 1.00 -14.72
N ASN A 94 -4.60 1.99 -14.12
CA ASN A 94 -5.84 2.53 -14.67
C ASN A 94 -5.60 3.34 -15.96
N HIS A 95 -4.47 4.04 -16.07
CA HIS A 95 -4.08 4.72 -17.30
C HIS A 95 -3.73 3.73 -18.42
N SER A 96 -3.00 2.65 -18.12
CA SER A 96 -2.61 1.65 -19.13
C SER A 96 -3.78 0.89 -19.76
N LYS A 97 -4.92 0.80 -19.06
CA LYS A 97 -6.15 0.21 -19.61
C LYS A 97 -6.73 1.03 -20.77
N ASN A 98 -6.35 2.31 -20.91
CA ASN A 98 -6.76 3.20 -21.99
C ASN A 98 -8.28 3.15 -22.29
N LEU A 99 -9.08 3.17 -21.23
CA LEU A 99 -10.53 3.10 -21.33
C LEU A 99 -11.10 4.35 -22.01
N THR A 100 -12.26 4.20 -22.66
CA THR A 100 -12.95 5.29 -23.33
C THR A 100 -13.49 6.30 -22.33
N VAL A 101 -13.67 7.54 -22.81
CA VAL A 101 -14.34 8.60 -22.05
C VAL A 101 -15.81 8.23 -21.87
N GLU A 102 -16.32 8.38 -20.65
CA GLU A 102 -17.74 8.16 -20.31
C GLU A 102 -18.51 9.49 -20.36
N PHE A 103 -17.87 10.58 -19.93
CA PHE A 103 -18.43 11.92 -19.88
C PHE A 103 -17.61 12.85 -20.78
N ALA A 104 -18.13 13.15 -21.97
CA ALA A 104 -17.52 14.13 -22.87
C ALA A 104 -17.83 15.54 -22.38
N ALA A 105 -16.77 16.32 -22.10
CA ALA A 105 -16.88 17.69 -21.65
C ALA A 105 -15.62 18.48 -21.98
N VAL A 106 -15.82 19.74 -22.34
CA VAL A 106 -14.74 20.73 -22.43
C VAL A 106 -14.77 21.56 -21.16
N GLY A 107 -13.73 21.37 -20.33
CA GLY A 107 -13.52 22.14 -19.11
C GLY A 107 -14.00 21.45 -17.83
N TYR A 108 -13.24 21.71 -16.76
CA TYR A 108 -13.47 21.12 -15.44
C TYR A 108 -14.85 21.39 -14.82
N PRO A 109 -15.47 22.60 -14.94
CA PRO A 109 -16.78 22.85 -14.37
C PRO A 109 -17.87 21.96 -14.99
N ARG A 110 -17.90 21.88 -16.32
CA ARG A 110 -18.88 21.06 -17.05
C ARG A 110 -18.68 19.57 -16.79
N LEU A 111 -17.43 19.11 -16.77
CA LEU A 111 -17.13 17.72 -16.42
C LEU A 111 -17.57 17.41 -14.99
N ARG A 112 -17.36 18.34 -14.05
CA ARG A 112 -17.81 18.16 -12.66
C ARG A 112 -19.33 18.03 -12.58
N GLU A 113 -20.10 18.88 -13.27
CA GLU A 113 -21.57 18.79 -13.29
C GLU A 113 -22.08 17.43 -13.76
N GLN A 114 -21.44 16.86 -14.78
CA GLN A 114 -21.79 15.53 -15.30
C GLN A 114 -21.39 14.40 -14.33
N MET A 115 -20.29 14.57 -13.60
CA MET A 115 -19.79 13.60 -12.62
C MET A 115 -20.41 13.81 -11.24
N ALA A 116 -21.74 13.66 -11.16
CA ALA A 116 -22.55 14.00 -9.98
C ALA A 116 -22.15 13.26 -8.68
N GLU A 117 -21.57 12.07 -8.79
CA GLU A 117 -21.21 11.22 -7.63
C GLU A 117 -19.95 11.71 -6.89
N LEU A 118 -19.15 12.60 -7.49
CA LEU A 118 -17.95 13.13 -6.84
C LEU A 118 -18.31 14.03 -5.66
N ASP A 119 -17.72 13.82 -4.49
CA ASP A 119 -17.87 14.68 -3.31
C ASP A 119 -16.87 15.86 -3.29
N PHE A 120 -16.07 16.03 -4.34
CA PHE A 120 -15.08 17.10 -4.49
C PHE A 120 -15.20 17.85 -5.82
N SER A 121 -14.59 19.04 -5.90
CA SER A 121 -14.50 19.82 -7.14
C SER A 121 -13.29 19.42 -7.98
N LEU A 122 -13.47 19.37 -9.30
CA LEU A 122 -12.35 19.18 -10.23
C LEU A 122 -11.57 20.48 -10.41
N ARG A 123 -10.23 20.40 -10.40
CA ARG A 123 -9.35 21.56 -10.57
C ARG A 123 -8.29 21.28 -11.64
N ALA A 124 -7.98 22.31 -12.41
CA ALA A 124 -6.88 22.26 -13.36
C ALA A 124 -5.53 22.14 -12.62
N PRO A 125 -4.56 21.37 -13.14
CA PRO A 125 -3.21 21.33 -12.61
C PRO A 125 -2.56 22.72 -12.71
N ARG A 126 -1.81 23.12 -11.67
CA ARG A 126 -1.06 24.39 -11.68
C ARG A 126 0.13 24.37 -12.63
N ARG A 127 0.61 23.19 -12.99
CA ARG A 127 1.73 22.97 -13.90
C ARG A 127 1.30 21.93 -14.92
N THR A 128 1.05 22.36 -16.14
CA THR A 128 0.90 21.50 -17.30
C THR A 128 2.22 21.49 -18.05
N PRO A 129 2.89 20.33 -18.19
CA PRO A 129 4.16 20.26 -18.87
C PRO A 129 3.94 20.37 -20.39
N GLY A 130 4.18 21.56 -20.94
CA GLY A 130 4.33 21.81 -22.38
C GLY A 130 3.02 21.85 -23.18
N GLY A 131 2.64 23.07 -23.60
CA GLY A 131 1.59 23.31 -24.60
C GLY A 131 0.16 23.40 -24.04
N ASP A 132 -0.75 23.80 -24.92
CA ASP A 132 -2.18 23.82 -24.63
C ASP A 132 -2.70 22.38 -24.62
N LEU A 133 -3.21 21.95 -23.46
CA LEU A 133 -3.88 20.67 -23.31
C LEU A 133 -5.38 20.88 -23.44
N HIS A 134 -6.01 20.13 -24.34
CA HIS A 134 -7.46 20.11 -24.54
C HIS A 134 -8.09 18.96 -23.77
N MET A 135 -9.18 19.23 -23.07
CA MET A 135 -9.93 18.20 -22.35
C MET A 135 -10.87 17.48 -23.31
N LEU A 136 -10.71 16.16 -23.41
CA LEU A 136 -11.62 15.28 -24.13
C LEU A 136 -12.82 14.87 -23.27
N GLY A 137 -12.61 14.77 -21.96
CA GLY A 137 -13.63 14.43 -20.98
C GLY A 137 -13.07 13.59 -19.84
N GLY A 138 -13.91 12.80 -19.18
CA GLY A 138 -13.48 11.94 -18.09
C GLY A 138 -14.36 10.72 -17.87
N ARG A 139 -13.98 9.94 -16.86
CA ARG A 139 -14.72 8.79 -16.37
C ARG A 139 -14.52 8.61 -14.88
N TYR A 140 -15.44 7.88 -14.25
CA TYR A 140 -15.23 7.45 -12.88
C TYR A 140 -14.14 6.38 -12.80
N CYS A 141 -13.36 6.45 -11.73
CA CYS A 141 -12.45 5.38 -11.34
C CYS A 141 -12.45 5.23 -9.82
N SER A 142 -11.69 4.26 -9.35
CA SER A 142 -11.41 4.09 -7.93
C SER A 142 -9.92 4.25 -7.71
N ILE A 143 -9.58 4.91 -6.61
CA ILE A 143 -8.23 4.96 -6.06
C ILE A 143 -8.35 4.60 -4.58
N GLN A 144 -7.71 3.51 -4.16
CA GLN A 144 -7.78 2.99 -2.80
C GLN A 144 -9.23 2.77 -2.31
N GLY A 145 -10.10 2.29 -3.21
CA GLY A 145 -11.52 2.04 -2.90
C GLY A 145 -12.39 3.29 -2.82
N ARG A 146 -11.84 4.49 -3.06
CA ARG A 146 -12.58 5.75 -3.07
C ARG A 146 -12.86 6.20 -4.49
N LEU A 147 -14.04 6.76 -4.71
CA LEU A 147 -14.44 7.32 -5.99
C LEU A 147 -13.48 8.45 -6.40
N ALA A 148 -13.04 8.38 -7.65
CA ALA A 148 -12.12 9.35 -8.24
C ALA A 148 -12.52 9.65 -9.69
N ALA A 149 -11.92 10.70 -10.25
CA ALA A 149 -12.10 11.09 -11.64
C ALA A 149 -10.80 10.88 -12.42
N GLN A 150 -10.90 10.15 -13.53
CA GLN A 150 -9.84 10.06 -14.53
C GLN A 150 -10.19 10.97 -15.70
N ILE A 151 -9.32 11.94 -15.99
CA ILE A 151 -9.53 12.95 -17.02
C ILE A 151 -8.62 12.64 -18.21
N LYS A 152 -9.18 12.65 -19.41
CA LYS A 152 -8.45 12.45 -20.66
C LYS A 152 -8.16 13.82 -21.27
N LEU A 153 -6.88 14.11 -21.46
CA LEU A 153 -6.38 15.32 -22.08
C LEU A 153 -5.68 14.94 -23.38
N GLU A 154 -5.65 15.85 -24.34
CA GLU A 154 -4.85 15.73 -25.55
C GLU A 154 -4.01 16.99 -25.73
N ASP A 155 -2.81 16.84 -26.30
CA ASP A 155 -2.02 17.97 -26.76
C ASP A 155 -2.41 18.39 -28.18
N GLU A 156 -1.83 19.51 -28.66
CA GLU A 156 -2.05 20.03 -30.02
C GLU A 156 -1.69 19.02 -31.14
N ARG A 157 -0.91 17.98 -30.84
CA ARG A 157 -0.52 16.92 -31.78
C ARG A 157 -1.45 15.71 -31.70
N GLY A 158 -2.54 15.79 -30.93
CA GLY A 158 -3.49 14.71 -30.69
C GLY A 158 -2.93 13.58 -29.81
N ARG A 159 -1.87 13.84 -29.04
CA ARG A 159 -1.30 12.86 -28.11
C ARG A 159 -2.00 12.97 -26.76
N VAL A 160 -2.37 11.82 -26.21
CA VAL A 160 -3.03 11.66 -24.91
C VAL A 160 -2.04 11.20 -23.86
#